data_AF-A0A1Y3KQ67-F1
#
_entry.id   AF-A0A1Y3KQ67-F1
#
_cell.length_a   1.000
_cell.length_b   1.000
_cell.length_c   1.000
_cell.angle_alpha   90.00
_cell.angle_beta   90.00
_cell.angle_gamma   90.00
#
_symmetry.space_group_name_H-M   'P 1'
#
loop_
_entity.id
_entity.type
_entity.pdbx_description
1 polymer ?
#
loop_
_entity_poly.entity_id
_entity_poly.type
_entity_poly.pdbx_seq_one_letter_code
_entity_poly.pdbx_strand_id
1 'polypeptide(L)'
;MHNGGDAKLIQGAIRHSRTRTRQHNRGKGLTQIVETISAVEGGSAIILSNRGWYQVKNGEETFEDYRRSINGTIISWQMPIATRQDHE
;
A
#
# COMPACT_ATOMS: atom_id res chain seq x y z
N MET A 1 -22.80 -12.34 -0.75
CA MET A 1 -21.79 -11.36 -0.27
C MET A 1 -20.58 -11.50 -1.17
N HIS A 2 -20.06 -10.40 -1.72
CA HIS A 2 -19.00 -10.42 -2.73
C HIS A 2 -17.73 -10.99 -2.10
N ASN A 3 -17.44 -12.27 -2.35
CA ASN A 3 -16.31 -13.01 -1.76
C ASN A 3 -15.02 -12.65 -2.51
N GLY A 4 -14.70 -11.36 -2.59
CA GLY A 4 -13.39 -10.91 -3.04
C GLY A 4 -12.41 -11.18 -1.92
N GLY A 5 -11.32 -11.87 -2.22
CA GLY A 5 -10.24 -12.14 -1.28
C GLY A 5 -9.73 -10.89 -0.56
N ASP A 6 -9.07 -11.07 0.58
CA ASP A 6 -8.57 -9.97 1.41
C ASP A 6 -7.66 -9.02 0.62
N ALA A 7 -6.91 -9.53 -0.37
CA ALA A 7 -6.10 -8.74 -1.29
C ALA A 7 -6.91 -7.73 -2.11
N LYS A 8 -8.12 -8.12 -2.56
CA LYS A 8 -9.04 -7.19 -3.24
C LYS A 8 -9.58 -6.13 -2.29
N LEU A 9 -9.78 -6.46 -1.01
CA LEU A 9 -10.16 -5.48 0.00
C LEU A 9 -9.05 -4.46 0.24
N ILE A 10 -7.79 -4.91 0.29
CA ILE A 10 -6.62 -4.02 0.38
C ILE A 10 -6.56 -3.11 -0.86
N GLN A 11 -6.65 -3.67 -2.06
CA GLN A 11 -6.66 -2.90 -3.31
C GLN A 11 -7.78 -1.86 -3.33
N GLY A 12 -9.00 -2.25 -2.92
CA GLY A 12 -10.13 -1.34 -2.82
C GLY A 12 -9.93 -0.24 -1.77
N ALA A 13 -9.31 -0.55 -0.63
CA ALA A 13 -8.99 0.43 0.41
C ALA A 13 -7.99 1.49 -0.09
N ILE A 14 -6.98 1.08 -0.86
CA ILE A 14 -6.01 1.98 -1.50
C ILE A 14 -6.72 2.89 -2.52
N ARG A 15 -7.60 2.34 -3.36
CA ARG A 15 -8.23 3.10 -4.46
C ARG A 15 -9.34 4.03 -4.00
N HIS A 16 -10.09 3.65 -2.96
CA HIS A 16 -11.32 4.35 -2.62
C HIS A 16 -11.25 5.14 -1.32
N SER A 17 -10.19 5.02 -0.51
CA SER A 17 -9.88 5.90 0.63
C SER A 17 -11.13 6.36 1.43
N ARG A 18 -12.05 5.43 1.73
CA ARG A 18 -13.34 5.74 2.37
C ARG A 18 -13.21 5.65 3.88
N THR A 19 -13.35 6.77 4.57
CA THR A 19 -13.43 6.81 6.03
C THR A 19 -14.88 6.71 6.51
N ARG A 20 -15.13 5.86 7.51
CA ARG A 20 -16.43 5.80 8.22
C ARG A 20 -16.75 7.06 9.02
N THR A 21 -15.72 7.79 9.44
CA THR A 21 -15.86 8.97 10.32
C THR A 21 -16.25 10.25 9.58
N ARG A 22 -16.15 10.26 8.24
CA ARG A 22 -16.33 11.45 7.37
C ARG A 22 -15.47 12.67 7.73
N GLN A 23 -14.49 12.52 8.63
CA GLN A 23 -13.55 13.59 8.94
C GLN A 23 -12.56 13.76 7.79
N HIS A 24 -12.37 15.00 7.35
CA HIS A 24 -11.53 15.35 6.19
C HIS A 24 -10.08 14.84 6.31
N ASN A 25 -9.55 14.73 7.52
CA ASN A 25 -8.18 14.33 7.83
C ASN A 25 -8.00 12.81 8.07
N ARG A 26 -9.05 12.00 7.92
CA ARG A 26 -8.97 10.54 8.17
C ARG A 26 -9.13 9.73 6.88
N GLY A 27 -8.53 8.54 6.88
CA GLY A 27 -8.71 7.54 5.82
C GLY A 27 -7.88 7.73 4.55
N LYS A 28 -6.94 8.69 4.54
CA LYS A 28 -6.09 9.01 3.37
C LYS A 28 -4.69 8.39 3.43
N GLY A 29 -4.22 8.00 4.61
CA GLY A 29 -2.82 7.63 4.82
C GLY A 29 -2.34 6.46 3.96
N LEU A 30 -3.17 5.44 3.76
CA LEU A 30 -2.79 4.28 2.94
C LEU A 30 -2.59 4.66 1.46
N THR A 31 -3.53 5.40 0.89
CA THR A 31 -3.44 5.92 -0.48
C THR A 31 -2.23 6.84 -0.64
N GLN A 32 -2.00 7.76 0.31
CA GLN A 32 -0.87 8.67 0.28
C GLN A 32 0.48 7.94 0.31
N ILE A 33 0.62 6.88 1.11
CA ILE A 33 1.84 6.05 1.14
C ILE A 33 2.07 5.41 -0.24
N VAL A 34 1.04 4.77 -0.80
CA VAL A 34 1.16 4.07 -2.10
C VAL A 34 1.50 5.07 -3.21
N GLU A 35 0.76 6.17 -3.33
CA GLU A 35 1.00 7.20 -4.35
C GLU A 35 2.39 7.83 -4.24
N THR A 36 2.85 8.13 -3.02
CA THR A 36 4.18 8.71 -2.79
C THR A 36 5.28 7.77 -3.24
N ILE A 37 5.18 6.48 -2.87
CA ILE A 37 6.20 5.50 -3.22
C ILE A 37 6.17 5.15 -4.71
N SER A 38 4.99 5.07 -5.32
CA SER A 38 4.83 4.84 -6.77
C SER A 38 5.39 5.98 -7.62
N ALA A 39 5.47 7.19 -7.09
CA ALA A 39 6.04 8.34 -7.78
C ALA A 39 7.58 8.37 -7.79
N VAL A 40 8.25 7.50 -7.02
CA VAL A 40 9.71 7.45 -6.91
C VAL A 40 10.24 6.26 -7.71
N GLU A 41 11.17 6.51 -8.63
CA GLU A 41 11.87 5.45 -9.35
C GLU A 41 12.62 4.54 -8.37
N GLY A 42 12.46 3.22 -8.50
CA GLY A 42 13.00 2.25 -7.55
C GLY A 42 12.25 2.18 -6.21
N GLY A 43 11.14 2.91 -6.05
CA GLY A 43 10.23 2.81 -4.92
C GLY A 43 9.46 1.49 -4.92
N SER A 44 9.19 0.95 -3.73
CA SER A 44 8.29 -0.19 -3.56
C SER A 44 7.54 -0.15 -2.24
N ALA A 45 6.27 -0.57 -2.24
CA ALA A 45 5.46 -0.71 -1.04
C ALA A 45 4.77 -2.07 -1.03
N ILE A 46 4.66 -2.68 0.16
CA ILE A 46 3.96 -3.93 0.39
C ILE A 46 3.01 -3.73 1.57
N ILE A 47 1.75 -4.09 1.37
CA ILE A 47 0.69 -4.04 2.38
C ILE A 47 0.18 -5.45 2.57
N LEU A 48 0.27 -5.97 3.80
CA LEU A 48 -0.31 -7.24 4.20
C LEU A 48 -1.42 -6.96 5.21
N SER A 49 -2.57 -7.60 5.06
CA SER A 49 -3.64 -7.52 6.04
C SER A 49 -4.48 -8.78 6.04
N ASN A 50 -4.63 -9.40 7.22
CA ASN A 50 -5.30 -10.69 7.38
C ASN A 50 -4.67 -11.75 6.43
N ARG A 51 -5.39 -12.22 5.40
CA ARG A 51 -4.83 -13.16 4.40
C ARG A 51 -4.27 -12.46 3.16
N GLY A 52 -4.62 -11.21 2.93
CA GLY A 52 -4.31 -10.51 1.68
C GLY A 52 -2.94 -9.86 1.72
N TRP A 53 -2.30 -9.80 0.55
CA TRP A 53 -1.18 -8.90 0.31
C TRP A 53 -1.38 -8.11 -0.99
N TYR A 54 -0.81 -6.92 -1.03
CA TYR A 54 -0.71 -6.04 -2.18
C TYR A 54 0.70 -5.48 -2.23
N GLN A 55 1.29 -5.44 -3.42
CA GLN A 55 2.57 -4.80 -3.69
C GLN A 55 2.42 -3.81 -4.84
N VAL A 56 3.08 -2.66 -4.70
CA VAL A 56 3.44 -1.82 -5.83
C VAL A 56 4.95 -1.72 -5.92
N LYS A 57 5.50 -1.91 -7.11
CA LYS A 57 6.95 -1.76 -7.38
C LYS A 57 7.12 -1.28 -8.81
N ASN A 58 7.89 -0.21 -9.02
CA ASN A 58 8.11 0.37 -10.35
C ASN A 58 6.80 0.62 -11.14
N GLY A 59 5.74 1.04 -10.45
CA GLY A 59 4.43 1.28 -11.06
C GLY A 59 3.57 0.04 -11.33
N GLU A 60 4.09 -1.18 -11.13
CA GLU A 60 3.33 -2.42 -11.29
C GLU A 60 2.64 -2.84 -9.99
N GLU A 61 1.35 -3.11 -10.05
CA GLU A 61 0.55 -3.64 -8.93
C GLU A 61 0.45 -5.17 -9.01
N THR A 62 0.76 -5.87 -7.93
CA THR A 62 0.47 -7.31 -7.77
C THR A 62 -0.20 -7.55 -6.42
N PHE A 63 -1.15 -8.48 -6.35
CA PHE A 63 -1.89 -8.75 -5.11
C PHE A 63 -2.52 -10.14 -5.14
N GLU A 64 -2.42 -10.89 -4.05
CA GLU A 64 -3.04 -12.20 -3.89
C GLU A 64 -3.33 -12.51 -2.41
N ASP A 65 -4.06 -13.59 -2.15
CA ASP A 65 -4.30 -14.09 -0.80
C ASP A 65 -3.31 -15.21 -0.43
N TYR A 66 -2.76 -15.14 0.77
CA TYR A 66 -2.11 -16.27 1.41
C TYR A 66 -3.14 -17.28 1.96
N ARG A 67 -2.71 -18.54 2.12
CA ARG A 67 -3.54 -19.60 2.72
C ARG A 67 -3.86 -19.38 4.20
N ARG A 68 -2.99 -18.66 4.92
CA ARG A 68 -3.11 -18.39 6.36
C ARG A 68 -3.09 -16.90 6.62
N SER A 69 -3.77 -16.50 7.69
CA SER A 69 -3.82 -15.10 8.11
C SER A 69 -2.60 -14.73 8.95
N ILE A 70 -2.13 -13.49 8.80
CA ILE A 70 -1.18 -12.85 9.73
C ILE A 70 -1.85 -12.27 10.98
N ASN A 71 -3.19 -12.33 11.07
CA ASN A 71 -4.02 -11.81 12.17
C ASN A 71 -3.72 -10.35 12.53
N GLY A 72 -3.39 -9.53 11.53
CA GLY A 72 -3.01 -8.14 11.72
C GLY A 72 -2.78 -7.44 10.39
N THR A 73 -2.08 -6.30 10.44
CA THR A 73 -1.72 -5.50 9.28
C THR A 73 -0.24 -5.12 9.36
N ILE A 74 0.49 -5.29 8.25
CA ILE A 74 1.87 -4.84 8.09
C ILE A 74 1.91 -3.93 6.85
N ILE A 75 2.53 -2.77 7.00
CA ILE A 75 2.80 -1.85 5.89
C ILE A 75 4.31 -1.66 5.84
N SER A 76 4.92 -2.07 4.73
CA SER A 76 6.34 -1.90 4.46
C SER A 76 6.49 -1.03 3.22
N TRP A 77 7.47 -0.14 3.23
CA TRP A 77 7.80 0.70 2.08
C TRP A 77 9.30 0.93 2.02
N GLN A 78 9.80 1.10 0.80
CA GLN A 78 11.18 1.41 0.50
C GLN A 78 11.18 2.56 -0.50
N MET A 79 11.99 3.58 -0.20
CA MET A 79 12.18 4.74 -1.04
C MET A 79 13.69 4.99 -1.16
N PRO A 80 14.25 5.02 -2.38
CA PRO A 80 15.62 5.46 -2.59
C PRO A 80 15.81 6.89 -2.10
N ILE A 81 16.90 7.12 -1.39
CA ILE A 81 17.34 8.46 -0.99
C ILE A 81 18.41 8.85 -2.00
N ALA A 82 18.25 10.00 -2.66
CA ALA A 82 19.28 10.52 -3.55
C ALA A 82 20.61 10.61 -2.80
N THR A 83 21.68 10.07 -3.38
CA THR A 83 23.03 10.32 -2.87
C THR A 83 23.24 11.82 -2.88
N ARG A 84 23.65 12.36 -1.73
CA ARG A 84 24.04 13.76 -1.60
C ARG A 84 25.11 14.02 -2.66
N GLN A 85 24.79 14.85 -3.65
CA GLN A 85 25.83 15.42 -4.50
C GLN A 85 26.55 16.44 -3.63
N ASP A 86 27.65 16.00 -3.03
CA ASP A 86 28.60 16.94 -2.44
C ASP A 86 29.18 17.73 -3.62
N HIS A 87 28.74 18.98 -3.75
CA HIS A 87 29.41 19.94 -4.62
C HIS A 87 30.77 20.22 -3.98
N GLU A 88 31.83 19.64 -4.54
CA GLU A 88 33.22 20.07 -4.34
C GLU A 88 33.48 21.42 -5.00
#